data_AF-A0A7V9ZJW8-F1
#
_entry.id   AF-A0A7V9ZJW8-F1
#
_cell.length_a   1.000
_cell.length_b   1.000
_cell.length_c   1.000
_cell.angle_alpha   90.00
_cell.angle_beta   90.00
_cell.angle_gamma   90.00
#
_symmetry.space_group_name_H-M   'P 1'
#
loop_
_entity.id
_entity.type
_entity.pdbx_description
1 polymer ?
#
loop_
_entity_poly.entity_id
_entity_poly.type
_entity_poly.pdbx_seq_one_letter_code
_entity_poly.pdbx_strand_id
1 'polypeptide(L)'
;MNNRARNLILLLLLIGTLGACGEPAADAPVLGGPVAEDPDTGEPTSGPESPFQNSPGVIEPDPAPKASPVEPQPGQQDVRAAGWESAKVLGNREVRIRYWSGVEPCYVLDRVEVDYRAKTVEITVFEGSTPSDEDVACIEIALLKETIVSLDEPLAGRTITDGAR
;
A
#
# COMPACT_ATOMS: atom_id res chain seq x y z
N MET A 1 42.92 -23.89 -9.81
CA MET A 1 43.24 -24.17 -11.23
C MET A 1 41.92 -24.26 -11.99
N ASN A 2 41.50 -23.15 -12.58
CA ASN A 2 41.54 -22.89 -14.04
C ASN A 2 40.57 -23.77 -14.83
N ASN A 3 39.43 -23.18 -15.22
CA ASN A 3 39.05 -23.24 -16.63
C ASN A 3 38.67 -21.84 -17.10
N ARG A 4 39.53 -21.36 -17.99
CA ARG A 4 39.54 -20.03 -18.59
C ARG A 4 38.61 -20.00 -19.79
N ALA A 5 37.78 -18.96 -19.81
CA ALA A 5 37.73 -17.95 -20.86
C ALA A 5 37.05 -18.25 -22.21
N ARG A 6 36.52 -17.13 -22.74
CA ARG A 6 36.23 -16.79 -24.14
C ARG A 6 34.92 -17.35 -24.69
N ASN A 7 33.90 -16.49 -24.70
CA ASN A 7 33.34 -16.13 -26.00
C ASN A 7 32.87 -14.67 -26.04
N LEU A 8 33.43 -13.99 -27.02
CA LEU A 8 33.32 -12.59 -27.39
C LEU A 8 32.63 -12.61 -28.77
N ILE A 9 31.38 -12.19 -28.88
CA ILE A 9 30.68 -11.95 -30.16
C ILE A 9 29.78 -10.72 -29.91
N LEU A 10 30.23 -9.52 -30.31
CA LEU A 10 29.84 -8.76 -31.52
C LEU A 10 28.32 -8.55 -31.66
N LEU A 11 27.78 -7.34 -31.39
CA LEU A 11 27.62 -6.14 -32.25
C LEU A 11 26.44 -6.21 -33.26
N LEU A 12 25.68 -5.09 -33.34
CA LEU A 12 24.73 -4.62 -34.41
C LEU A 12 23.27 -5.11 -34.28
N LEU A 13 22.18 -4.32 -34.46
CA LEU A 13 21.85 -3.05 -35.15
C LEU A 13 20.77 -2.27 -34.34
N LEU A 14 20.66 -0.93 -34.25
CA LEU A 14 20.48 0.19 -35.23
C LEU A 14 19.05 0.38 -35.84
N ILE A 15 18.37 1.44 -35.36
CA ILE A 15 17.56 2.49 -36.07
C ILE A 15 16.08 2.27 -36.47
N GLY A 16 15.25 3.25 -36.06
CA GLY A 16 14.14 3.87 -36.83
C GLY A 16 12.72 3.44 -36.39
N THR A 17 11.73 4.30 -36.15
CA THR A 17 11.40 5.59 -36.77
C THR A 17 10.48 6.47 -35.88
N LEU A 18 10.72 7.79 -35.89
CA LEU A 18 9.76 8.82 -35.49
C LEU A 18 8.50 8.77 -36.37
N GLY A 19 7.32 8.73 -35.75
CA GLY A 19 6.04 9.07 -36.38
C GLY A 19 5.56 10.44 -35.87
N ALA A 20 5.40 11.38 -36.79
CA ALA A 20 4.97 12.76 -36.59
C ALA A 20 3.54 12.99 -37.11
N CYS A 21 2.97 14.16 -36.76
CA CYS A 21 1.72 14.81 -37.23
C CYS A 21 0.43 14.29 -36.56
N GLY A 22 -0.51 15.10 -36.03
CA GLY A 22 -0.76 16.55 -36.07
C GLY A 22 -2.21 16.83 -36.47
N GLU A 23 -3.07 17.23 -35.50
CA GLU A 23 -4.27 18.14 -35.48
C GLU A 23 -5.36 18.09 -36.60
N PRO A 24 -6.57 18.74 -36.50
CA PRO A 24 -7.16 19.63 -35.48
C PRO A 24 -8.63 19.29 -35.06
N ALA A 25 -9.20 20.21 -34.26
CA ALA A 25 -10.54 20.25 -33.68
C ALA A 25 -11.74 20.21 -34.66
N ALA A 26 -12.89 19.78 -34.13
CA ALA A 26 -14.22 20.08 -34.67
C ALA A 26 -15.12 20.62 -33.56
N ASP A 27 -15.52 21.87 -33.74
CA ASP A 27 -16.55 22.59 -32.99
C ASP A 27 -17.98 22.17 -33.39
N ALA A 28 -18.90 22.52 -32.47
CA ALA A 28 -20.34 22.82 -32.64
C ALA A 28 -21.37 21.74 -32.24
N PRO A 29 -22.62 22.11 -31.87
CA PRO A 29 -23.19 23.45 -31.59
C PRO A 29 -23.83 23.60 -30.19
N VAL A 30 -23.93 24.86 -29.74
CA VAL A 30 -24.85 25.31 -28.69
C VAL A 30 -26.27 25.44 -29.27
N LEU A 31 -27.22 24.69 -28.73
CA LEU A 31 -28.67 24.90 -28.86
C LEU A 31 -29.22 24.69 -27.43
N GLY A 32 -29.63 25.71 -26.67
CA GLY A 32 -30.82 26.51 -26.96
C GLY A 32 -32.07 25.78 -26.44
N GLY A 33 -32.20 25.59 -25.12
CA GLY A 33 -33.38 25.03 -24.45
C GLY A 33 -34.04 26.08 -23.54
N PRO A 34 -35.38 26.07 -23.41
CA PRO A 34 -36.15 27.20 -22.89
C PRO A 34 -35.93 27.44 -21.40
N VAL A 35 -35.82 28.73 -21.06
CA VAL A 35 -35.90 29.29 -19.72
C VAL A 35 -37.28 28.95 -19.15
N ALA A 36 -37.32 28.18 -18.07
CA ALA A 36 -38.48 28.14 -17.20
C ALA A 36 -38.47 29.43 -16.38
N GLU A 37 -39.39 30.33 -16.69
CA GLU A 37 -39.71 31.49 -15.87
C GLU A 37 -40.38 31.00 -14.59
N ASP A 38 -39.69 31.12 -13.46
CA ASP A 38 -40.27 30.91 -12.13
C ASP A 38 -40.93 32.23 -11.67
N PRO A 39 -42.26 32.28 -11.47
CA PRO A 39 -42.90 33.47 -10.95
C PRO A 39 -42.60 33.64 -9.45
N ASP A 40 -41.71 34.61 -9.19
CA ASP A 40 -41.55 35.36 -7.96
C ASP A 40 -42.86 35.53 -7.18
N THR A 41 -42.97 34.94 -5.98
CA THR A 41 -43.43 35.68 -4.79
C THR A 41 -43.04 34.95 -3.49
N GLY A 42 -41.85 35.26 -2.99
CA GLY A 42 -41.43 34.90 -1.63
C GLY A 42 -40.57 36.02 -1.08
N GLU A 43 -41.16 36.86 -0.22
CA GLU A 43 -40.53 38.04 0.38
C GLU A 43 -39.12 37.75 0.92
N PRO A 44 -38.11 38.61 0.68
CA PRO A 44 -36.84 38.52 1.39
C PRO A 44 -37.04 39.00 2.82
N THR A 45 -37.42 38.09 3.72
CA THR A 45 -37.26 38.31 5.15
C THR A 45 -35.77 38.37 5.47
N SER A 46 -35.21 39.58 5.37
CA SER A 46 -33.90 39.93 5.88
C SER A 46 -33.97 39.97 7.42
N GLY A 47 -34.03 38.81 8.04
CA GLY A 47 -33.64 38.64 9.43
C GLY A 47 -32.12 38.42 9.47
N PRO A 48 -31.37 39.00 10.42
CA PRO A 48 -29.96 38.66 10.57
C PRO A 48 -29.86 37.16 10.83
N GLU A 49 -29.15 36.46 9.96
CA GLU A 49 -28.80 35.05 10.14
C GLU A 49 -28.11 34.94 11.51
N SER A 50 -28.74 34.21 12.42
CA SER A 50 -28.13 33.94 13.73
C SER A 50 -26.77 33.30 13.48
N PRO A 51 -25.67 33.79 14.07
CA PRO A 51 -24.36 33.20 13.84
C PRO A 51 -24.43 31.72 14.24
N PHE A 52 -24.01 30.83 13.34
CA PHE A 52 -23.76 29.44 13.68
C PHE A 52 -22.85 29.43 14.92
N GLN A 53 -23.42 29.09 16.08
CA GLN A 53 -22.66 28.94 17.30
C GLN A 53 -21.83 27.66 17.14
N ASN A 54 -20.60 27.81 16.67
CA ASN A 54 -19.58 26.78 16.74
C ASN A 54 -19.26 26.56 18.23
N SER A 55 -20.06 25.75 18.91
CA SER A 55 -19.60 25.14 20.15
C SER A 55 -18.36 24.31 19.79
N PRO A 56 -17.22 24.49 20.47
CA PRO A 56 -16.08 23.60 20.29
C PRO A 56 -16.56 22.18 20.58
N GLY A 57 -16.78 21.39 19.53
CA GLY A 57 -17.08 19.98 19.67
C GLY A 57 -15.89 19.32 20.34
N VAL A 58 -16.15 18.53 21.38
CA VAL A 58 -15.16 17.58 21.87
C VAL A 58 -14.97 16.59 20.72
N ILE A 59 -13.86 16.71 19.98
CA ILE A 59 -13.46 15.71 18.98
C ILE A 59 -12.96 14.52 19.79
N GLU A 60 -13.80 13.49 19.94
CA GLU A 60 -13.31 12.20 20.43
C GLU A 60 -12.34 11.62 19.38
N PRO A 61 -11.19 11.06 19.79
CA PRO A 61 -10.28 10.44 18.85
C PRO A 61 -10.94 9.23 18.19
N ASP A 62 -10.69 9.06 16.89
CA ASP A 62 -11.15 7.88 16.17
C ASP A 62 -10.61 6.60 16.83
N PRO A 63 -11.40 5.51 16.83
CA PRO A 63 -10.92 4.23 17.33
C PRO A 63 -9.71 3.77 16.51
N ALA A 64 -8.71 3.21 17.19
CA ALA A 64 -7.52 2.69 16.53
C ALA A 64 -7.88 1.62 15.47
N PRO A 65 -7.18 1.59 14.32
CA PRO A 65 -7.41 0.59 13.29
C PRO A 65 -7.29 -0.83 13.85
N LYS A 66 -8.21 -1.70 13.45
CA LYS A 66 -8.13 -3.13 13.78
C LYS A 66 -7.20 -3.82 12.78
N ALA A 67 -6.23 -4.56 13.29
CA ALA A 67 -5.33 -5.35 12.46
C ALA A 67 -6.05 -6.60 11.93
N SER A 68 -5.89 -6.88 10.64
CA SER A 68 -6.40 -8.08 9.99
C SER A 68 -5.38 -9.21 10.12
N PRO A 69 -5.75 -10.39 10.68
CA PRO A 69 -4.83 -11.51 10.77
C PRO A 69 -4.52 -12.07 9.38
N VAL A 70 -3.25 -12.36 9.13
CA VAL A 70 -2.77 -12.97 7.88
C VAL A 70 -1.76 -14.08 8.17
N GLU A 71 -1.76 -15.09 7.31
CA GLU A 71 -0.82 -16.20 7.33
C GLU A 71 0.09 -16.15 6.09
N PRO A 72 1.35 -16.60 6.20
CA PRO A 72 2.24 -16.71 5.04
C PRO A 72 1.67 -17.60 3.93
N GLN A 73 1.74 -17.09 2.70
CA GLN A 73 1.40 -17.78 1.46
C GLN A 73 2.64 -17.75 0.55
N PRO A 74 3.54 -18.74 0.63
CA PRO A 74 4.79 -18.72 -0.12
C PRO A 74 4.60 -18.77 -1.64
N GLY A 75 5.51 -18.14 -2.37
CA GLY A 75 5.56 -18.17 -3.83
C GLY A 75 4.85 -17.00 -4.50
N GLN A 76 4.74 -15.87 -3.80
CA GLN A 76 4.26 -14.62 -4.39
C GLN A 76 5.27 -14.10 -5.43
N GLN A 77 4.81 -13.28 -6.37
CA GLN A 77 5.67 -12.55 -7.31
C GLN A 77 6.10 -11.20 -6.70
N ASP A 78 7.14 -10.60 -7.28
CA ASP A 78 7.62 -9.26 -6.91
C ASP A 78 7.87 -9.06 -5.41
N VAL A 79 8.36 -10.13 -4.77
CA VAL A 79 8.49 -10.18 -3.32
C VAL A 79 9.48 -9.13 -2.82
N ARG A 80 9.03 -8.36 -1.82
CA ARG A 80 9.80 -7.29 -1.19
C ARG A 80 9.65 -7.31 0.31
N ALA A 81 10.66 -6.78 1.00
CA ALA A 81 10.57 -6.58 2.44
C ALA A 81 9.58 -5.45 2.77
N ALA A 82 8.71 -5.69 3.74
CA ALA A 82 7.76 -4.72 4.27
C ALA A 82 8.17 -4.33 5.70
N GLY A 83 8.37 -3.04 5.94
CA GLY A 83 8.62 -2.53 7.29
C GLY A 83 7.41 -2.71 8.19
N TRP A 84 7.65 -3.08 9.44
CA TRP A 84 6.57 -3.27 10.41
C TRP A 84 6.48 -2.13 11.41
N GLU A 85 5.31 -1.95 12.00
CA GLU A 85 5.03 -0.89 12.98
C GLU A 85 5.35 -1.35 14.40
N SER A 86 5.05 -2.61 14.74
CA SER A 86 5.35 -3.13 16.07
C SER A 86 5.59 -4.63 16.09
N ALA A 87 6.39 -5.06 17.06
CA ALA A 87 6.61 -6.44 17.44
C ALA A 87 6.25 -6.63 18.92
N LYS A 88 5.22 -7.43 19.19
CA LYS A 88 4.74 -7.71 20.55
C LYS A 88 5.00 -9.16 20.91
N VAL A 89 5.80 -9.38 21.94
CA VAL A 89 6.04 -10.71 22.50
C VAL A 89 4.77 -11.22 23.18
N LEU A 90 4.31 -12.42 22.78
CA LEU A 90 3.14 -13.08 23.35
C LEU A 90 3.51 -14.23 24.30
N GLY A 91 4.66 -14.84 24.08
CA GLY A 91 5.20 -15.97 24.86
C GLY A 91 6.72 -16.05 24.75
N ASN A 92 7.33 -17.17 25.15
CA ASN A 92 8.79 -17.27 25.08
C ASN A 92 9.36 -17.30 23.65
N ARG A 93 8.53 -17.69 22.68
CA ARG A 93 8.86 -17.97 21.28
C ARG A 93 7.75 -17.53 20.31
N GLU A 94 6.86 -16.64 20.74
CA GLU A 94 5.80 -16.11 19.89
C GLU A 94 5.86 -14.59 19.87
N VAL A 95 5.88 -14.03 18.67
CA VAL A 95 5.89 -12.59 18.44
C VAL A 95 4.77 -12.24 17.47
N ARG A 96 3.86 -11.35 17.87
CA ARG A 96 2.91 -10.72 16.96
C ARG A 96 3.59 -9.55 16.26
N ILE A 97 3.63 -9.59 14.94
CA ILE A 97 4.07 -8.47 14.10
C ILE A 97 2.84 -7.75 13.56
N ARG A 98 2.84 -6.42 13.63
CA ARG A 98 1.85 -5.55 12.99
C ARG A 98 2.51 -4.65 11.97
N TYR A 99 1.94 -4.55 10.79
CA TYR A 99 2.51 -3.78 9.69
C TYR A 99 1.42 -3.22 8.78
N TRP A 100 1.71 -2.09 8.15
CA TRP A 100 0.86 -1.50 7.12
C TRP A 100 1.24 -2.10 5.77
N SER A 101 0.22 -2.47 5.00
CA SER A 101 0.35 -3.12 3.69
C SER A 101 -0.85 -2.72 2.83
N GLY A 102 -0.88 -3.12 1.56
CA GLY A 102 -2.05 -2.96 0.72
C GLY A 102 -3.03 -4.13 0.80
N VAL A 103 -4.02 -4.13 -0.09
CA VAL A 103 -5.02 -5.19 -0.19
C VAL A 103 -4.59 -6.32 -1.13
N GLU A 104 -5.01 -7.55 -0.85
CA GLU A 104 -4.84 -8.67 -1.77
C GLU A 104 -5.69 -8.45 -3.05
N PRO A 105 -5.26 -8.97 -4.22
CA PRO A 105 -4.14 -9.89 -4.45
C PRO A 105 -2.77 -9.20 -4.63
N CYS A 106 -2.70 -7.87 -4.57
CA CYS A 106 -1.46 -7.14 -4.86
C CYS A 106 -0.44 -7.18 -3.73
N TYR A 107 -0.90 -7.40 -2.49
CA TYR A 107 -0.08 -7.38 -1.30
C TYR A 107 -0.43 -8.57 -0.39
N VAL A 108 0.13 -9.73 -0.68
CA VAL A 108 -0.03 -10.97 0.07
C VAL A 108 1.22 -11.21 0.92
N LEU A 109 1.06 -11.66 2.17
CA LEU A 109 2.19 -12.07 3.01
C LEU A 109 2.84 -13.32 2.39
N ASP A 110 4.05 -13.20 1.85
CA ASP A 110 4.79 -14.32 1.25
C ASP A 110 5.43 -15.19 2.34
N ARG A 111 6.25 -14.56 3.18
CA ARG A 111 6.97 -15.22 4.28
C ARG A 111 7.39 -14.23 5.36
N VAL A 112 7.81 -14.78 6.48
CA VAL A 112 8.52 -14.04 7.53
C VAL A 112 9.85 -14.75 7.78
N GLU A 113 10.94 -14.00 7.69
CA GLU A 113 12.28 -14.51 7.99
C GLU A 113 12.70 -14.04 9.38
N VAL A 114 13.42 -14.90 10.10
CA VAL A 114 13.93 -14.62 11.44
C VAL A 114 15.44 -14.90 11.47
N ASP A 115 16.21 -13.84 11.64
CA ASP A 115 17.66 -13.90 11.73
C ASP A 115 18.11 -13.72 13.19
N TYR A 116 18.68 -14.79 13.75
CA TYR A 116 19.21 -14.79 15.11
C TYR A 116 20.63 -14.24 15.14
N ARG A 117 20.82 -13.15 15.88
CA ARG A 117 22.14 -12.54 16.14
C ARG A 117 22.43 -12.59 17.63
N ALA A 118 23.67 -12.25 18.00
CA ALA A 118 24.12 -12.30 19.39
C ALA A 118 23.32 -11.39 20.35
N LYS A 119 22.82 -10.26 19.84
CA LYS A 119 22.08 -9.25 20.63
C LYS A 119 20.70 -8.95 20.10
N THR A 120 20.38 -9.41 18.89
CA THR A 120 19.12 -9.11 18.22
C THR A 120 18.49 -10.36 17.64
N VAL A 121 17.17 -10.32 17.53
CA VAL A 121 16.38 -11.21 16.69
C VAL A 121 15.76 -10.31 15.63
N GLU A 122 16.29 -10.39 14.42
CA GLU A 122 15.82 -9.58 13.31
C GLU A 122 14.66 -10.32 12.64
N ILE A 123 13.52 -9.65 12.51
CA ILE A 123 12.32 -10.22 11.90
C ILE A 123 12.00 -9.39 10.66
N THR A 124 11.96 -10.06 9.51
CA THR A 124 11.70 -9.42 8.22
C THR A 124 10.40 -9.99 7.63
N VAL A 125 9.42 -9.13 7.42
CA VAL A 125 8.16 -9.48 6.74
C VAL A 125 8.37 -9.30 5.24
N PHE A 126 7.97 -10.29 4.44
CA PHE A 126 8.01 -10.21 2.98
C PHE A 126 6.61 -10.31 2.41
N GLU A 127 6.28 -9.40 1.51
CA GLU A 127 5.01 -9.40 0.79
C GLU A 127 5.25 -9.37 -0.73
N GLY A 128 4.28 -9.86 -1.48
CA GLY A 128 4.30 -9.86 -2.95
C GLY A 128 2.89 -9.92 -3.51
N SER A 129 2.77 -10.18 -4.81
CA SER A 129 1.50 -10.31 -5.52
C SER A 129 1.18 -11.77 -5.87
N THR A 130 -0.11 -12.10 -5.89
CA THR A 130 -0.56 -13.43 -6.32
C THR A 130 -0.18 -13.69 -7.79
N PRO A 131 0.50 -14.80 -8.12
CA PRO A 131 0.96 -15.03 -9.49
C PRO A 131 -0.13 -15.14 -10.57
N SER A 132 -1.35 -15.52 -10.21
CA SER A 132 -2.45 -15.71 -11.16
C SER A 132 -3.20 -14.43 -11.53
N ASP A 133 -2.86 -13.28 -10.92
CA ASP A 133 -3.68 -12.06 -10.93
C ASP A 133 -2.95 -10.85 -11.58
N GLU A 134 -2.14 -11.09 -12.60
CA GLU A 134 -1.26 -10.07 -13.24
C GLU A 134 -2.02 -8.87 -13.85
N ASP A 135 -3.32 -9.02 -14.15
CA ASP A 135 -4.16 -7.97 -14.75
C ASP A 135 -5.09 -7.26 -13.73
N VAL A 136 -4.86 -7.42 -12.43
CA VAL A 136 -5.69 -6.80 -11.39
C VAL A 136 -5.20 -5.38 -11.06
N ALA A 137 -6.12 -4.42 -11.02
CA ALA A 137 -5.83 -3.07 -10.57
C ALA A 137 -5.50 -3.04 -9.07
N CYS A 138 -4.28 -2.64 -8.72
CA CYS A 138 -3.85 -2.48 -7.34
C CYS A 138 -4.30 -1.12 -6.79
N ILE A 139 -5.29 -1.14 -5.91
CA ILE A 139 -5.71 0.06 -5.19
C ILE A 139 -4.78 0.33 -4.00
N GLU A 140 -4.39 1.60 -3.83
CA GLU A 140 -3.49 2.04 -2.77
C GLU A 140 -4.27 2.34 -1.48
N ILE A 141 -4.82 1.28 -0.86
CA ILE A 141 -5.49 1.34 0.44
C ILE A 141 -4.60 0.67 1.48
N ALA A 142 -4.24 1.42 2.52
CA ALA A 142 -3.48 0.90 3.64
C ALA A 142 -4.37 0.04 4.56
N LEU A 143 -4.03 -1.24 4.70
CA LEU A 143 -4.61 -2.17 5.64
C LEU A 143 -3.60 -2.48 6.73
N LEU A 144 -4.00 -2.33 8.00
CA LEU A 144 -3.21 -2.82 9.12
C LEU A 144 -3.34 -4.35 9.14
N LYS A 145 -2.23 -5.05 9.00
CA LYS A 145 -2.16 -6.53 9.06
C LYS A 145 -1.45 -6.97 10.34
N GLU A 146 -1.74 -8.18 10.79
CA GLU A 146 -0.97 -8.85 11.82
C GLU A 146 -0.69 -10.31 11.51
N THR A 147 0.49 -10.79 11.90
CA THR A 147 0.85 -12.21 11.82
C THR A 147 1.58 -12.66 13.09
N ILE A 148 1.44 -13.93 13.43
CA ILE A 148 2.12 -14.54 14.59
C ILE A 148 3.34 -15.31 14.08
N VAL A 149 4.51 -14.87 14.53
CA VAL A 149 5.80 -15.47 14.20
C VAL A 149 6.18 -16.42 15.32
N SER A 150 6.36 -17.69 14.97
CA SER A 150 6.97 -18.69 15.86
C SER A 150 8.48 -18.63 15.72
N LEU A 151 9.17 -18.46 16.84
CA LEU A 151 10.63 -18.41 16.89
C LEU A 151 11.21 -19.81 17.10
N ASP A 152 12.30 -20.14 16.43
CA ASP A 152 13.09 -21.35 16.63
C ASP A 152 13.91 -21.32 17.92
N GLU A 153 14.32 -20.12 18.35
CA GLU A 153 15.03 -19.89 19.60
C GLU A 153 14.26 -18.92 20.51
N PRO A 154 14.36 -19.06 21.85
CA PRO A 154 13.78 -18.08 22.77
C PRO A 154 14.48 -16.73 22.64
N LEU A 155 13.79 -15.62 22.88
CA LEU A 155 14.41 -14.28 22.77
C LEU A 155 15.65 -14.11 23.65
N ALA A 156 15.68 -14.71 24.84
CA ALA A 156 16.85 -14.71 25.73
C ALA A 156 17.45 -13.31 26.00
N GLY A 157 16.60 -12.28 26.11
CA GLY A 157 17.03 -10.90 26.34
C GLY A 157 17.52 -10.15 25.10
N ARG A 158 17.46 -10.75 23.91
CA ARG A 158 17.76 -10.10 22.63
C ARG A 158 16.68 -9.08 22.26
N THR A 159 17.10 -8.01 21.60
CA THR A 159 16.19 -6.99 21.05
C THR A 159 15.58 -7.47 19.74
N ILE A 160 14.27 -7.28 19.54
CA ILE A 160 13.65 -7.53 18.24
C ILE A 160 13.88 -6.32 17.34
N THR A 161 14.39 -6.54 16.12
CA THR A 161 14.68 -5.49 15.14
C THR A 161 13.98 -5.75 13.82
N ASP A 162 13.63 -4.68 13.11
CA ASP A 162 12.99 -4.75 11.79
C ASP A 162 14.05 -4.92 10.71
N GLY A 163 14.05 -6.05 9.99
CA GLY A 163 15.03 -6.31 8.93
C GLY A 163 14.72 -5.61 7.60
N ALA A 164 13.61 -4.89 7.49
CA ALA A 164 13.31 -4.05 6.32
C ALA A 164 13.85 -2.60 6.45
N ARG A 165 14.52 -2.26 7.55
CA ARG A 165 15.00 -0.89 7.86
C ARG A 165 16.50 -0.82 8.15
#